data_AF-A0A955DQ59-F1
#
_entry.id   AF-A0A955DQ59-F1
#
_cell.length_a   1.000
_cell.length_b   1.000
_cell.length_c   1.000
_cell.angle_alpha   90.00
_cell.angle_beta   90.00
_cell.angle_gamma   90.00
#
_symmetry.space_group_name_H-M   'P 1'
#
loop_
_entity.id
_entity.type
_entity.pdbx_description
1 polymer ?
#
loop_
_entity_poly.entity_id
_entity_poly.type
_entity_poly.pdbx_seq_one_letter_code
_entity_poly.pdbx_strand_id
1 'polypeptide(L)'
;MRKLFRRLRLRGAGIHTDVDIPKLLIGRSDRRSSPMAVYPEPLNASSVVYSFGVGQEITWDQEMIDRFGMTIHGFDPSPGSMHWINSIELPPEFTFHPIGIGDRDGTMTLYPPRRATSVHFSVINRAGADEVDAVEVPVKTLASIADMLGHDHIDVLKLDVEGAEYALMPTVLAAGIPIHQITLEVHHNFPTKKFADTFHLIRQVREAGFRIFDVSERGRELSFVHASLL
;
A
#
# COMPACT_ATOMS: atom_id res chain seq x y z
N MET A 1 6.62 9.76 -22.10
CA MET A 1 8.07 9.93 -21.85
C MET A 1 8.49 9.58 -20.41
N ARG A 2 7.90 10.17 -19.35
CA ARG A 2 8.30 9.90 -17.94
C ARG A 2 8.07 8.47 -17.42
N LYS A 3 6.97 7.81 -17.81
CA LYS A 3 6.67 6.41 -17.39
C LYS A 3 7.69 5.40 -17.93
N LEU A 4 7.99 5.50 -19.23
CA LEU A 4 8.96 4.64 -19.91
C LEU A 4 10.35 4.76 -19.28
N PHE A 5 10.82 5.98 -19.01
CA PHE A 5 12.10 6.22 -18.36
C PHE A 5 12.19 5.56 -16.98
N ARG A 6 11.11 5.64 -16.18
CA ARG A 6 11.05 4.99 -14.87
C ARG A 6 11.13 3.47 -14.96
N ARG A 7 10.40 2.84 -15.89
CA ARG A 7 10.51 1.38 -16.10
C ARG A 7 11.89 0.97 -16.58
N LEU A 8 12.51 1.74 -17.47
CA LEU A 8 13.89 1.50 -17.90
C LEU A 8 14.87 1.61 -16.73
N ARG A 9 14.68 2.58 -15.85
CA ARG A 9 15.50 2.74 -14.64
C ARG A 9 15.33 1.58 -13.66
N LEU A 10 14.10 1.13 -13.41
CA LEU A 10 13.82 -0.06 -12.60
C LEU A 10 14.49 -1.30 -13.21
N ARG A 11 14.26 -1.56 -14.51
CA ARG A 11 14.89 -2.69 -15.22
C ARG A 11 16.42 -2.63 -15.18
N GLY A 12 17.01 -1.46 -15.40
CA GLY A 12 18.46 -1.25 -15.32
C GLY A 12 19.05 -1.48 -13.93
N ALA A 13 18.22 -1.42 -12.88
CA ALA A 13 18.59 -1.76 -11.51
C ALA A 13 18.23 -3.21 -11.12
N GLY A 14 17.88 -4.08 -12.09
CA GLY A 14 17.48 -5.46 -11.81
C GLY A 14 16.12 -5.59 -11.13
N ILE A 15 15.26 -4.57 -11.25
CA ILE A 15 13.89 -4.58 -10.76
C ILE A 15 12.97 -4.88 -11.93
N HIS A 16 12.60 -6.14 -12.04
CA HIS A 16 11.64 -6.70 -12.98
C HIS A 16 10.93 -7.88 -12.29
N THR A 17 10.01 -8.53 -12.99
CA THR A 17 9.40 -9.77 -12.51
C THR A 17 10.49 -10.82 -12.27
N ASP A 18 10.52 -11.35 -11.05
CA ASP A 18 11.39 -12.44 -10.61
C ASP A 18 10.77 -13.80 -10.95
N VAL A 19 9.44 -13.87 -10.91
CA VAL A 19 8.65 -15.08 -11.18
C VAL A 19 7.49 -14.75 -12.11
N ASP A 20 7.08 -15.73 -12.93
CA ASP A 20 5.92 -15.63 -13.81
C ASP A 20 4.85 -16.58 -13.29
N ILE A 21 3.83 -16.02 -12.65
CA ILE A 21 2.72 -16.74 -12.04
C ILE A 21 1.40 -16.11 -12.48
N PRO A 22 0.26 -16.83 -12.37
CA PRO A 22 -1.05 -16.25 -12.60
C PRO A 22 -1.22 -14.96 -11.82
N LYS A 23 -1.73 -13.92 -12.48
CA LYS A 23 -1.97 -12.64 -11.83
C LYS A 23 -3.24 -11.99 -12.33
N LEU A 24 -3.93 -11.35 -11.40
CA LEU A 24 -5.12 -10.57 -11.67
C LEU A 24 -4.86 -9.11 -11.32
N LEU A 25 -5.08 -8.22 -12.28
CA LEU A 25 -5.00 -6.78 -12.06
C LEU A 25 -6.34 -6.27 -11.53
N ILE A 26 -6.33 -5.82 -10.28
CA ILE A 26 -7.49 -5.36 -9.51
C ILE A 26 -7.51 -3.82 -9.49
N GLY A 27 -8.69 -3.20 -9.53
CA GLY A 27 -8.87 -1.74 -9.54
C GLY A 27 -8.90 -1.15 -10.95
N ARG A 28 -9.26 -1.92 -11.98
CA ARG A 28 -9.22 -1.46 -13.38
C ARG A 28 -10.37 -0.55 -13.79
N SER A 29 -11.49 -0.61 -13.09
CA SER A 29 -12.68 0.18 -13.39
C SER A 29 -12.50 1.67 -13.08
N ASP A 30 -11.52 2.01 -12.23
CA ASP A 30 -11.21 3.39 -11.89
C ASP A 30 -10.12 4.00 -12.79
N ARG A 31 -10.29 5.29 -13.08
CA ARG A 31 -9.33 6.11 -13.82
C ARG A 31 -8.43 6.94 -12.90
N ARG A 32 -8.67 6.95 -11.58
CA ARG A 32 -7.96 7.80 -10.61
C ARG A 32 -6.81 7.05 -9.93
N SER A 33 -7.01 5.81 -9.49
CA SER A 33 -5.95 4.95 -8.96
C SER A 33 -5.38 4.03 -10.05
N SER A 34 -4.26 3.38 -9.75
CA SER A 34 -3.64 2.42 -10.67
C SER A 34 -3.87 1.00 -10.20
N PRO A 35 -4.22 0.09 -11.13
CA PRO A 35 -4.50 -1.27 -10.74
C PRO A 35 -3.24 -1.92 -10.16
N MET A 36 -3.43 -2.71 -9.11
CA MET A 36 -2.39 -3.50 -8.48
C MET A 36 -2.66 -4.99 -8.73
N ALA A 37 -1.60 -5.75 -8.99
CA ALA A 37 -1.73 -7.17 -9.27
C ALA A 37 -1.81 -7.99 -7.97
N VAL A 38 -2.63 -9.02 -7.95
CA VAL A 38 -2.65 -10.08 -6.94
C VAL A 38 -2.43 -11.44 -7.61
N TYR A 39 -1.84 -12.39 -6.89
CA TYR A 39 -1.83 -13.81 -7.24
C TYR A 39 -3.14 -14.43 -6.75
N PRO A 40 -4.10 -14.78 -7.64
CA PRO A 40 -5.47 -15.07 -7.22
C PRO A 40 -5.68 -16.50 -6.70
N GLU A 41 -4.83 -17.46 -7.07
CA GLU A 41 -5.05 -18.88 -6.76
C GLU A 41 -5.14 -19.22 -5.27
N PRO A 42 -4.32 -18.66 -4.35
CA PRO A 42 -4.45 -18.94 -2.93
C PRO A 42 -5.60 -18.16 -2.25
N LEU A 43 -6.23 -17.21 -2.94
CA LEU A 43 -7.22 -16.31 -2.35
C LEU A 43 -8.62 -16.93 -2.32
N ASN A 44 -9.31 -16.73 -1.20
CA ASN A 44 -10.67 -17.21 -0.98
C ASN A 44 -11.41 -16.29 0.02
N ALA A 45 -12.67 -16.62 0.32
CA ALA A 45 -13.52 -15.81 1.20
C ALA A 45 -13.01 -15.68 2.65
N SER A 46 -12.14 -16.59 3.10
CA SER A 46 -11.51 -16.52 4.43
C SER A 46 -10.16 -15.79 4.44
N SER A 47 -9.72 -15.26 3.30
CA SER A 47 -8.44 -14.56 3.22
C SER A 47 -8.42 -13.27 4.03
N VAL A 48 -7.32 -13.01 4.73
CA VAL A 48 -7.09 -11.79 5.52
C VAL A 48 -6.44 -10.72 4.65
N VAL A 49 -7.16 -9.61 4.40
CA VAL A 49 -6.66 -8.52 3.55
C VAL A 49 -6.64 -7.19 4.28
N TYR A 50 -5.47 -6.56 4.29
CA TYR A 50 -5.25 -5.21 4.82
C TYR A 50 -4.97 -4.24 3.67
N SER A 51 -5.72 -3.14 3.62
CA SER A 51 -5.62 -2.11 2.59
C SER A 51 -5.30 -0.76 3.23
N PHE A 52 -4.03 -0.37 3.20
CA PHE A 52 -3.56 0.92 3.70
C PHE A 52 -3.55 1.98 2.61
N GLY A 53 -4.05 3.17 2.96
CA GLY A 53 -4.16 4.30 2.03
C GLY A 53 -5.43 4.22 1.19
N VAL A 54 -6.59 4.17 1.85
CA VAL A 54 -7.90 4.16 1.18
C VAL A 54 -8.14 5.45 0.41
N GLY A 55 -7.70 6.59 0.93
CA GLY A 55 -7.95 7.89 0.30
C GLY A 55 -9.46 8.12 0.13
N GLN A 56 -9.88 8.39 -1.10
CA GLN A 56 -11.29 8.68 -1.42
C GLN A 56 -11.88 7.69 -2.43
N GLU A 57 -11.40 6.46 -2.43
CA GLU A 57 -11.91 5.40 -3.30
C GLU A 57 -11.64 4.01 -2.70
N ILE A 58 -12.56 3.07 -2.92
CA ILE A 58 -12.43 1.67 -2.50
C ILE A 58 -12.58 0.72 -3.68
N THR A 59 -12.22 1.16 -4.90
CA THR A 59 -12.45 0.39 -6.13
C THR A 59 -11.63 -0.90 -6.14
N TRP A 60 -10.38 -0.83 -5.68
CA TRP A 60 -9.54 -2.01 -5.54
C TRP A 60 -10.15 -2.99 -4.53
N ASP A 61 -10.60 -2.46 -3.39
CA ASP A 61 -11.16 -3.23 -2.29
C ASP A 61 -12.50 -3.88 -2.70
N GLN A 62 -13.39 -3.12 -3.34
CA GLN A 62 -14.65 -3.62 -3.87
C GLN A 62 -14.42 -4.74 -4.87
N GLU A 63 -13.47 -4.59 -5.80
CA GLU A 63 -13.20 -5.63 -6.79
C GLU A 63 -12.63 -6.91 -6.14
N MET A 64 -11.89 -6.82 -5.03
CA MET A 64 -11.48 -7.99 -4.24
C MET A 64 -12.68 -8.65 -3.54
N ILE A 65 -13.58 -7.86 -2.94
CA ILE A 65 -14.82 -8.37 -2.32
C ILE A 65 -15.68 -9.08 -3.36
N ASP A 66 -15.96 -8.45 -4.50
CA ASP A 66 -16.83 -8.99 -5.55
C ASP A 66 -16.31 -10.30 -6.14
N ARG A 67 -14.98 -10.45 -6.22
CA ARG A 67 -14.34 -11.61 -6.84
C ARG A 67 -14.14 -12.78 -5.89
N PHE A 68 -13.83 -12.51 -4.63
CA PHE A 68 -13.37 -13.53 -3.69
C PHE A 68 -14.28 -13.68 -2.45
N GLY A 69 -15.21 -12.75 -2.22
CA GLY A 69 -16.14 -12.78 -1.09
C GLY A 69 -15.49 -12.59 0.28
N MET A 70 -14.30 -11.98 0.31
CA MET A 70 -13.50 -11.79 1.53
C MET A 70 -13.84 -10.50 2.27
N THR A 71 -13.59 -10.48 3.57
CA THR A 71 -13.61 -9.24 4.36
C THR A 71 -12.30 -8.47 4.17
N ILE A 72 -12.40 -7.17 3.94
CA ILE A 72 -11.25 -6.26 3.80
C ILE A 72 -11.23 -5.29 4.96
N HIS A 73 -10.06 -5.14 5.57
CA HIS A 73 -9.79 -4.13 6.56
C HIS A 73 -9.07 -2.95 5.89
N GLY A 74 -9.79 -1.86 5.69
CA GLY A 74 -9.27 -0.62 5.13
C GLY A 74 -8.73 0.30 6.21
N PHE A 75 -7.58 0.93 5.97
CA PHE A 75 -6.89 1.78 6.93
C PHE A 75 -6.48 3.10 6.29
N ASP A 76 -6.97 4.21 6.83
CA ASP A 76 -6.52 5.54 6.44
C ASP A 76 -6.82 6.55 7.55
N PRO A 77 -5.81 7.21 8.12
CA PRO A 77 -6.03 8.15 9.22
C PRO A 77 -6.20 9.59 8.74
N SER A 78 -6.22 9.85 7.42
CA SER A 78 -6.30 11.20 6.87
C SER A 78 -7.70 11.80 7.00
N PRO A 79 -7.84 13.09 7.35
CA PRO A 79 -9.14 13.75 7.44
C PRO A 79 -9.97 13.65 6.15
N GLY A 80 -9.31 13.73 5.00
CA GLY A 80 -9.95 13.63 3.69
C GLY A 80 -10.55 12.25 3.40
N SER A 81 -9.89 11.18 3.86
CA SER A 81 -10.42 9.81 3.74
C SER A 81 -11.58 9.58 4.71
N MET A 82 -11.42 9.94 5.98
CA MET A 82 -12.49 9.80 6.98
C MET A 82 -13.76 10.56 6.59
N HIS A 83 -13.62 11.78 6.08
CA HIS A 83 -14.76 12.56 5.60
C HIS A 83 -15.49 11.85 4.45
N TRP A 84 -14.73 11.29 3.49
CA TRP A 84 -15.30 10.60 2.34
C TRP A 84 -15.96 9.28 2.72
N ILE A 85 -15.32 8.46 3.57
CA ILE A 85 -15.88 7.20 4.08
C ILE A 85 -17.23 7.45 4.77
N ASN A 86 -17.32 8.49 5.60
CA ASN A 86 -18.58 8.86 6.27
C ASN A 86 -19.67 9.39 5.32
N SER A 87 -19.34 9.65 4.06
CA SER A 87 -20.28 10.18 3.05
C SER A 87 -20.85 9.10 2.12
N ILE A 88 -20.41 7.85 2.25
CA ILE A 88 -20.81 6.74 1.40
C ILE A 88 -21.38 5.58 2.23
N GLU A 89 -22.15 4.73 1.57
CA GLU A 89 -22.50 3.41 2.12
C GLU A 89 -21.37 2.43 1.78
N LEU A 90 -20.87 1.74 2.80
CA LEU A 90 -19.81 0.74 2.64
C LEU A 90 -20.41 -0.64 2.41
N PRO A 91 -19.75 -1.50 1.61
CA PRO A 91 -20.07 -2.93 1.58
C PRO A 91 -19.98 -3.52 2.98
N PRO A 92 -20.84 -4.48 3.34
CA PRO A 92 -20.80 -5.14 4.64
C PRO A 92 -19.47 -5.88 4.89
N GLU A 93 -18.77 -6.29 3.83
CA GLU A 93 -17.46 -6.94 3.87
C GLU A 93 -16.29 -5.94 4.02
N PHE A 94 -16.52 -4.63 3.97
CA PHE A 94 -15.48 -3.62 4.12
C PHE A 94 -15.52 -2.96 5.51
N THR A 95 -14.51 -3.21 6.33
CA THR A 95 -14.36 -2.57 7.65
C THR A 95 -13.30 -1.48 7.58
N PHE A 96 -13.70 -0.23 7.80
CA PHE A 96 -12.78 0.91 7.82
C PHE A 96 -12.24 1.21 9.22
N HIS A 97 -10.93 1.47 9.31
CA HIS A 97 -10.22 1.81 10.54
C HIS A 97 -9.52 3.17 10.36
N PRO A 98 -9.84 4.19 11.17
CA PRO A 98 -9.24 5.52 11.08
C PRO A 98 -7.84 5.59 11.73
N ILE A 99 -6.98 4.62 11.43
CA ILE A 99 -5.58 4.53 11.90
C ILE A 99 -4.65 4.28 10.72
N GLY A 100 -3.43 4.81 10.80
CA GLY A 100 -2.37 4.54 9.84
C GLY A 100 -1.45 3.41 10.28
N ILE A 101 -0.59 3.00 9.36
CA ILE A 101 0.54 2.12 9.66
C ILE A 101 1.81 2.95 9.93
N GLY A 102 2.51 2.62 11.00
CA GLY A 102 3.75 3.26 11.42
C GLY A 102 4.86 2.26 11.73
N ASP A 103 6.07 2.78 11.92
CA ASP A 103 7.23 2.04 12.42
C ASP A 103 7.15 1.79 13.94
N ARG A 104 6.23 2.49 14.62
CA ARG A 104 5.88 2.35 16.04
C ARG A 104 4.41 2.72 16.25
N ASP A 105 3.84 2.29 17.38
CA ASP A 105 2.57 2.80 17.87
C ASP A 105 2.73 4.24 18.36
N GLY A 106 1.76 5.11 18.04
CA GLY A 106 1.77 6.50 18.48
C GLY A 106 1.04 7.42 17.51
N THR A 107 1.62 8.60 17.27
CA THR A 107 1.15 9.55 16.27
C THR A 107 2.19 9.78 15.18
N MET A 108 1.71 10.18 14.00
CA MET A 108 2.50 10.58 12.86
C MET A 108 1.97 11.90 12.30
N THR A 109 2.87 12.80 11.93
CA THR A 109 2.51 14.02 11.23
C THR A 109 2.24 13.73 9.76
N LEU A 110 1.07 14.15 9.28
CA LEU A 110 0.71 14.12 7.87
C LEU A 110 0.57 15.54 7.32
N TYR A 111 1.15 15.76 6.15
CA TYR A 111 1.11 17.04 5.44
C TYR A 111 0.10 17.02 4.31
N PRO A 112 -0.62 18.12 4.08
CA PRO A 112 -1.59 18.21 3.00
C PRO A 112 -0.92 18.15 1.63
N PRO A 113 -1.66 17.74 0.59
CA PRO A 113 -1.16 17.74 -0.77
C PRO A 113 -0.86 19.15 -1.28
N ARG A 114 0.13 19.26 -2.17
CA ARG A 114 0.49 20.55 -2.80
C ARG A 114 -0.64 21.15 -3.66
N ARG A 115 -1.54 20.31 -4.17
CA ARG A 115 -2.67 20.72 -4.99
C ARG A 115 -3.95 20.55 -4.19
N ALA A 116 -4.76 21.60 -4.11
CA ALA A 116 -6.05 21.57 -3.41
C ALA A 116 -7.05 20.53 -3.97
N THR A 117 -6.87 20.08 -5.22
CA THR A 117 -7.70 19.03 -5.84
C THR A 117 -7.30 17.61 -5.45
N SER A 118 -6.21 17.46 -4.70
CA SER A 118 -5.76 16.17 -4.18
C SER A 118 -6.14 16.10 -2.71
N VAL A 119 -6.36 14.88 -2.24
CA VAL A 119 -6.76 14.56 -0.86
C VAL A 119 -5.75 13.65 -0.18
N HIS A 120 -4.68 13.29 -0.89
CA HIS A 120 -3.67 12.37 -0.40
C HIS A 120 -2.69 13.12 0.49
N PHE A 121 -2.84 12.90 1.79
CA PHE A 121 -1.87 13.37 2.77
C PHE A 121 -0.60 12.52 2.70
N SER A 122 0.54 13.11 3.05
CA SER A 122 1.85 12.46 2.94
C SER A 122 2.69 12.76 4.17
N VAL A 123 3.58 11.86 4.54
CA VAL A 123 4.57 12.09 5.63
C VAL A 123 5.64 13.13 5.28
N ILE A 124 5.59 13.65 4.05
CA ILE A 124 6.50 14.65 3.50
C ILE A 124 5.72 15.91 3.17
N ASN A 125 6.23 17.07 3.61
CA ASN A 125 5.75 18.37 3.16
C ASN A 125 6.08 18.58 1.68
N ARG A 126 5.11 18.26 0.81
CA ARG A 126 5.25 18.40 -0.65
C ARG A 126 5.03 19.82 -1.16
N ALA A 127 4.45 20.69 -0.33
CA ALA A 127 4.23 22.08 -0.67
C ALA A 127 5.51 22.91 -0.56
N GLY A 128 6.42 22.52 0.35
CA GLY A 128 7.67 23.25 0.60
C GLY A 128 7.42 24.64 1.22
N ALA A 129 6.22 24.87 1.75
CA ALA A 129 5.89 26.05 2.53
C ALA A 129 6.20 25.80 4.00
N ASP A 130 6.67 26.84 4.70
CA ASP A 130 7.05 26.75 6.11
C ASP A 130 5.84 26.52 7.03
N GLU A 131 4.68 27.07 6.67
CA GLU A 131 3.40 26.83 7.33
C GLU A 131 2.47 26.05 6.40
N VAL A 132 2.01 24.90 6.88
CA VAL A 132 1.04 24.03 6.21
C VAL A 132 0.12 23.42 7.26
N ASP A 133 -1.14 23.16 6.90
CA ASP A 133 -2.14 22.53 7.76
C ASP A 133 -1.84 21.04 8.00
N ALA A 134 -0.70 20.77 8.64
CA ALA A 134 -0.27 19.44 9.03
C ALA A 134 -1.18 18.92 10.15
N VAL A 135 -1.43 17.62 10.13
CA VAL A 135 -2.32 16.96 11.09
C VAL A 135 -1.57 15.82 11.77
N GLU A 136 -1.70 15.72 13.09
CA GLU A 136 -1.25 14.56 13.87
C GLU A 136 -2.31 13.47 13.79
N VAL A 137 -1.90 12.27 13.39
CA VAL A 137 -2.83 11.17 13.20
C VAL A 137 -2.37 9.90 13.91
N PRO A 138 -3.28 9.04 14.38
CA PRO A 138 -2.90 7.81 15.08
C PRO A 138 -2.29 6.80 14.10
N VAL A 139 -1.20 6.17 14.52
CA VAL A 139 -0.55 5.08 13.79
C VAL A 139 -0.25 3.90 14.70
N LYS A 140 -0.24 2.70 14.11
CA LYS A 140 0.12 1.45 14.78
C LYS A 140 1.10 0.66 13.93
N THR A 141 1.94 -0.15 14.58
CA THR A 141 2.73 -1.16 13.85
C THR A 141 1.83 -2.22 13.25
N LEU A 142 2.32 -2.92 12.22
CA LEU A 142 1.58 -4.04 11.62
C LEU A 142 1.24 -5.13 12.64
N ALA A 143 2.18 -5.45 13.55
CA ALA A 143 1.96 -6.42 14.63
C ALA A 143 0.82 -5.97 15.55
N SER A 144 0.84 -4.72 16.02
CA SER A 144 -0.22 -4.17 16.87
C SER A 144 -1.60 -4.18 16.19
N ILE A 145 -1.65 -3.94 14.87
CA ILE A 145 -2.90 -3.99 14.10
C ILE A 145 -3.40 -5.44 13.98
N ALA A 146 -2.52 -6.38 13.71
CA ALA A 146 -2.86 -7.79 13.64
C ALA A 146 -3.37 -8.32 14.99
N ASP A 147 -2.70 -7.99 16.09
CA ASP A 147 -3.14 -8.31 17.45
C ASP A 147 -4.51 -7.71 17.77
N MET A 148 -4.72 -6.44 17.41
CA MET A 148 -6.00 -5.74 17.59
C MET A 148 -7.16 -6.43 16.87
N LEU A 149 -6.89 -7.00 15.69
CA LEU A 149 -7.89 -7.68 14.87
C LEU A 149 -7.95 -9.20 15.14
N GLY A 150 -7.03 -9.74 15.94
CA GLY A 150 -6.95 -11.18 16.24
C GLY A 150 -6.49 -12.02 15.04
N HIS A 151 -5.71 -11.45 14.13
CA HIS A 151 -5.19 -12.15 12.96
C HIS A 151 -3.75 -12.61 13.19
N ASP A 152 -3.45 -13.85 12.81
CA ASP A 152 -2.13 -14.46 12.94
C ASP A 152 -1.36 -14.52 11.61
N HIS A 153 -1.97 -14.10 10.51
CA HIS A 153 -1.37 -13.99 9.18
C HIS A 153 -2.09 -12.92 8.34
N ILE A 154 -1.50 -12.53 7.21
CA ILE A 154 -2.07 -11.62 6.22
C ILE A 154 -1.87 -12.22 4.82
N ASP A 155 -2.97 -12.46 4.09
CA ASP A 155 -2.91 -12.99 2.73
C ASP A 155 -2.49 -11.92 1.72
N VAL A 156 -3.02 -10.71 1.86
CA VAL A 156 -2.65 -9.57 1.01
C VAL A 156 -2.48 -8.32 1.87
N LEU A 157 -1.28 -7.76 1.84
CA LEU A 157 -0.96 -6.46 2.41
C LEU A 157 -0.83 -5.43 1.28
N LYS A 158 -1.86 -4.59 1.10
CA LYS A 158 -1.82 -3.45 0.17
C LYS A 158 -1.30 -2.20 0.89
N LEU A 159 -0.31 -1.56 0.29
CA LEU A 159 0.37 -0.37 0.81
C LEU A 159 0.40 0.74 -0.25
N ASP A 160 -0.42 1.77 -0.06
CA ASP A 160 -0.32 3.05 -0.75
C ASP A 160 -0.26 4.19 0.27
N VAL A 161 0.89 4.34 0.91
CA VAL A 161 1.05 5.14 2.15
C VAL A 161 1.80 6.46 1.92
N GLU A 162 1.80 6.94 0.68
CA GLU A 162 2.23 8.30 0.30
C GLU A 162 3.62 8.70 0.86
N GLY A 163 4.61 7.81 0.73
CA GLY A 163 6.01 8.06 1.10
C GLY A 163 6.44 7.49 2.45
N ALA A 164 5.51 6.97 3.24
CA ALA A 164 5.82 6.29 4.50
C ALA A 164 6.45 4.91 4.30
N GLU A 165 6.31 4.30 3.11
CA GLU A 165 6.69 2.91 2.84
C GLU A 165 8.17 2.63 3.15
N TYR A 166 9.05 3.61 2.95
CA TYR A 166 10.49 3.47 3.19
C TYR A 166 10.85 3.35 4.67
N ALA A 167 10.13 4.05 5.54
CA ALA A 167 10.41 4.06 6.97
C ALA A 167 9.79 2.85 7.66
N LEU A 168 8.58 2.45 7.24
CA LEU A 168 7.83 1.37 7.90
C LEU A 168 8.20 -0.03 7.42
N MET A 169 8.73 -0.20 6.19
CA MET A 169 8.98 -1.54 5.64
C MET A 169 9.90 -2.41 6.51
N PRO A 170 10.99 -1.90 7.12
CA PRO A 170 11.80 -2.69 8.05
C PRO A 170 10.98 -3.24 9.23
N THR A 171 10.10 -2.43 9.83
CA THR A 171 9.21 -2.86 10.92
C THR A 171 8.16 -3.86 10.43
N VAL A 172 7.58 -3.65 9.24
CA VAL A 172 6.63 -4.60 8.62
C VAL A 172 7.26 -5.97 8.44
N LEU A 173 8.47 -6.03 7.86
CA LEU A 173 9.16 -7.30 7.62
C LEU A 173 9.66 -7.96 8.91
N ALA A 174 9.90 -7.18 9.96
CA ALA A 174 10.30 -7.67 11.29
C ALA A 174 9.12 -7.98 12.22
N ALA A 175 7.88 -7.76 11.79
CA ALA A 175 6.69 -7.87 12.64
C ALA A 175 6.40 -9.30 13.13
N GLY A 176 7.01 -10.32 12.52
CA GLY A 176 6.81 -11.72 12.89
C GLY A 176 5.46 -12.31 12.47
N ILE A 177 4.60 -11.52 11.80
CA ILE A 177 3.37 -11.99 11.18
C ILE A 177 3.66 -12.49 9.75
N PRO A 178 3.25 -13.72 9.40
CA PRO A 178 3.29 -14.20 8.02
C PRO A 178 2.49 -13.30 7.08
N ILE A 179 3.14 -12.87 5.99
CA ILE A 179 2.51 -12.12 4.91
C ILE A 179 2.72 -12.90 3.62
N HIS A 180 1.64 -13.23 2.91
CA HIS A 180 1.69 -14.02 1.70
C HIS A 180 1.93 -13.19 0.44
N GLN A 181 1.28 -12.03 0.35
CA GLN A 181 1.42 -11.11 -0.78
C GLN A 181 1.53 -9.67 -0.30
N ILE A 182 2.35 -8.88 -0.99
CA ILE A 182 2.45 -7.43 -0.77
C ILE A 182 2.17 -6.74 -2.10
N THR A 183 1.22 -5.82 -2.12
CA THR A 183 1.05 -4.87 -3.23
C THR A 183 1.44 -3.48 -2.75
N LEU A 184 2.36 -2.83 -3.45
CA LEU A 184 3.03 -1.63 -2.96
C LEU A 184 3.09 -0.55 -4.05
N GLU A 185 2.59 0.65 -3.74
CA GLU A 185 2.94 1.86 -4.50
C GLU A 185 4.20 2.53 -3.92
N VAL A 186 5.21 2.76 -4.76
CA VAL A 186 6.43 3.48 -4.39
C VAL A 186 6.44 4.94 -4.85
N HIS A 187 6.88 5.81 -3.94
CA HIS A 187 6.87 7.27 -4.06
C HIS A 187 8.25 7.91 -4.23
N HIS A 188 9.21 7.27 -4.92
CA HIS A 188 10.61 7.76 -5.07
C HIS A 188 10.81 9.09 -5.82
N ASN A 189 9.72 9.75 -6.23
CA ASN A 189 9.74 11.09 -6.82
C ASN A 189 9.19 12.16 -5.87
N PHE A 190 8.79 11.79 -4.65
CA PHE A 190 8.42 12.77 -3.65
C PHE A 190 9.67 13.55 -3.22
N PRO A 191 9.51 14.80 -2.75
CA PRO A 191 10.61 15.54 -2.14
C PRO A 191 11.28 14.67 -1.08
N THR A 192 12.60 14.75 -0.96
CA THR A 192 13.45 13.94 -0.06
C THR A 192 13.57 12.44 -0.36
N LYS A 193 12.71 11.85 -1.20
CA LYS A 193 12.85 10.44 -1.62
C LYS A 193 13.68 10.31 -2.88
N LYS A 194 14.53 9.28 -2.90
CA LYS A 194 15.43 8.96 -4.01
C LYS A 194 15.10 7.57 -4.53
N PHE A 195 15.44 7.32 -5.78
CA PHE A 195 15.36 5.98 -6.36
C PHE A 195 16.19 4.94 -5.58
N ALA A 196 17.31 5.35 -4.96
CA ALA A 196 18.10 4.49 -4.10
C ALA A 196 17.28 3.94 -2.92
N ASP A 197 16.34 4.72 -2.39
CA ASP A 197 15.46 4.29 -1.29
C ASP A 197 14.51 3.17 -1.77
N THR A 198 13.95 3.30 -2.98
CA THR A 198 13.14 2.22 -3.60
C THR A 198 13.99 0.98 -3.86
N PHE A 199 15.23 1.15 -4.34
CA PHE A 199 16.13 0.03 -4.57
C PHE A 199 16.44 -0.72 -3.27
N HIS A 200 16.73 -0.01 -2.18
CA HIS A 200 16.97 -0.61 -0.87
C HIS A 200 15.72 -1.30 -0.31
N LEU A 201 14.56 -0.65 -0.38
CA LEU A 201 13.28 -1.24 0.04
C LEU A 201 13.03 -2.57 -0.67
N ILE A 202 13.14 -2.58 -2.01
CA ILE A 202 12.89 -3.79 -2.80
C ILE A 202 13.89 -4.90 -2.45
N ARG A 203 15.15 -4.54 -2.18
CA ARG A 203 16.16 -5.50 -1.74
C ARG A 203 15.77 -6.13 -0.40
N GLN A 204 15.33 -5.33 0.57
CA GLN A 204 14.87 -5.83 1.87
C GLN A 204 13.66 -6.77 1.74
N VAL A 205 12.68 -6.41 0.90
CA VAL A 205 11.51 -7.26 0.62
C VAL A 205 11.93 -8.60 0.00
N ARG A 206 12.87 -8.59 -0.96
CA ARG A 206 13.41 -9.83 -1.55
C ARG A 206 14.21 -10.68 -0.55
N GLU A 207 15.02 -10.04 0.30
CA GLU A 207 15.78 -10.68 1.39
C GLU A 207 14.84 -11.34 2.41
N ALA A 208 13.66 -10.76 2.63
CA ALA A 208 12.58 -11.34 3.45
C ALA A 208 11.78 -12.46 2.77
N GLY A 209 12.26 -13.00 1.64
CA GLY A 209 11.66 -14.17 1.00
C GLY A 209 10.64 -13.88 -0.09
N PHE A 210 10.37 -12.62 -0.41
CA PHE A 210 9.42 -12.25 -1.46
C PHE A 210 10.04 -12.25 -2.87
N ARG A 211 9.20 -12.44 -3.88
CA ARG A 211 9.54 -12.37 -5.30
C ARG A 211 8.57 -11.44 -6.01
N ILE A 212 9.08 -10.59 -6.90
CA ILE A 212 8.26 -9.72 -7.72
C ILE A 212 7.55 -10.56 -8.79
N PHE A 213 6.23 -10.51 -8.87
CA PHE A 213 5.47 -11.12 -9.98
C PHE A 213 4.78 -10.09 -10.89
N ASP A 214 4.70 -8.83 -10.44
CA ASP A 214 4.26 -7.72 -11.29
C ASP A 214 5.02 -6.42 -11.02
N VAL A 215 5.28 -5.69 -12.10
CA VAL A 215 5.72 -4.29 -12.07
C VAL A 215 4.86 -3.55 -13.08
N SER A 216 4.07 -2.60 -12.58
CA SER A 216 3.09 -1.91 -13.40
C SER A 216 3.72 -1.14 -14.58
N GLU A 217 2.87 -0.77 -15.54
CA GLU A 217 3.28 0.10 -16.65
C GLU A 217 3.76 1.49 -16.20
N ARG A 218 3.27 1.98 -15.05
CA ARG A 218 3.71 3.27 -14.50
C ARG A 218 5.07 3.13 -13.81
N GLY A 219 5.46 1.92 -13.41
CA GLY A 219 6.68 1.63 -12.67
C GLY A 219 6.64 2.18 -11.25
N ARG A 220 5.49 2.13 -10.59
CA ARG A 220 5.32 2.55 -9.20
C ARG A 220 4.61 1.51 -8.36
N GLU A 221 3.70 0.78 -8.97
CA GLU A 221 2.98 -0.30 -8.32
C GLU A 221 3.77 -1.60 -8.59
N LEU A 222 4.21 -2.26 -7.50
CA LEU A 222 4.93 -3.52 -7.51
C LEU A 222 4.13 -4.54 -6.69
N SER A 223 4.02 -5.76 -7.21
CA SER A 223 3.38 -6.86 -6.49
C SER A 223 4.37 -7.98 -6.23
N PHE A 224 4.36 -8.42 -4.98
CA PHE A 224 5.26 -9.41 -4.42
C PHE A 224 4.47 -10.60 -3.88
N VAL A 225 5.02 -11.78 -4.05
CA VAL A 225 4.53 -13.03 -3.46
C VAL A 225 5.64 -13.63 -2.61
N HIS A 226 5.28 -14.12 -1.42
CA HIS A 226 6.23 -14.83 -0.57
C HIS A 226 6.56 -16.19 -1.20
N ALA A 227 7.83 -16.59 -1.17
CA ALA A 227 8.29 -17.81 -1.83
C ALA A 227 7.66 -19.11 -1.28
N SER A 228 6.98 -19.06 -0.13
CA SER A 228 6.22 -20.21 0.41
C SER A 228 4.94 -20.53 -0.37
N LEU A 229 4.51 -19.65 -1.29
CA LEU A 229 3.34 -19.87 -2.17
C LEU A 229 3.72 -20.28 -3.60
N LEU A 230 5.01 -20.48 -3.87
CA LEU A 230 5.56 -20.80 -5.19
C LEU A 230 5.90 -22.29 -5.34
#